data_AF-A0A2A9NZA8-F1
#
_entry.id   AF-A0A2A9NZA8-F1
#
_cell.length_a   1.000
_cell.length_b   1.000
_cell.length_c   1.000
_cell.angle_alpha   90.00
_cell.angle_beta   90.00
_cell.angle_gamma   90.00
#
_symmetry.space_group_name_H-M   'P 1'
#
loop_
_entity.id
_entity.type
_entity.pdbx_description
1 polymer ?
#
loop_
_entity_poly.entity_id
_entity_poly.type
_entity_poly.pdbx_seq_one_letter_code
_entity_poly.pdbx_strand_id
1 'polypeptide(L)'
;MSTEYVSSDVVLEKIKRHRSVLVKRSRHKHIRTLILDNAVYGLGSGPNGAPIIDLHCGNVSSRGQILFRCPNPGLLTCSKCSLIKYCSPRCQMQHSSYHHIICDDVFLQGTWRPQPMTKQPSPADSKTVRTNVSNPHIIWSNSPAIDCLQLEHNEAIDANSRDFRLCFAAAPDILNAVRTVNSLPQDYKGKCNILLNNVDPIVMNRNLLILYVLLSPGPSFEESAELAVHLMYSTMLTPAAAVHLKHCIHLIYGAVPQDGKLSFQRSLDTRGYGKLYSMQLTTAIKRPLEMFRSSYNGPEASNSVRAVLLNSNRSEQRDNFFASLRPAHRIAFSHFWSTGILAPFSSDVSELNEPNRLTFSAQGDWLGHPEFNPLRGWNVSDVLQSGAKHNLESADILGCLFFHLKDELKEFAIRIKQLHINIYLTQFDAKILTRGITIGALPAFDGGQFDRIDLSTMMDEAGLESSLVGWGPLLNKENQHACMIMRSEKWYITQPKATARTNPRILDLLRRKYESIPLKRATFTKLLTQDMRSPVLYRLVHSLDVFLDHESAFHEYLQQQNSDVVLKKLRLRLRKTHQVHPKRYGIPLDLPNRKVPEVSREEFYNIFTLGGAEFPVRFVEIEKDRAEVAGGCS
;
A
#
# COMPACT_ATOMS: atom_id res chain seq x y z
N MET A 1 -10.44 9.69 -31.53
CA MET A 1 -9.83 10.99 -31.81
C MET A 1 -8.33 10.84 -31.64
N SER A 2 -7.58 11.14 -32.69
CA SER A 2 -6.14 10.92 -32.85
C SER A 2 -5.32 11.61 -31.77
N THR A 3 -4.65 10.83 -30.94
CA THR A 3 -3.61 11.29 -30.01
C THR A 3 -2.38 11.69 -30.82
N GLU A 4 -2.09 12.99 -30.90
CA GLU A 4 -0.80 13.48 -31.38
C GLU A 4 0.30 12.96 -30.43
N TYR A 5 1.06 11.98 -30.90
CA TYR A 5 2.28 11.53 -30.24
C TYR A 5 3.34 12.63 -30.38
N VAL A 6 3.48 13.46 -29.35
CA VAL A 6 4.65 14.33 -29.22
C VAL A 6 5.87 13.42 -29.06
N SER A 7 6.82 13.49 -30.01
CA SER A 7 8.02 12.66 -30.00
C SER A 7 8.77 12.80 -28.66
N SER A 8 9.21 11.65 -28.12
CA SER A 8 9.99 11.52 -26.88
C SER A 8 11.18 12.49 -26.81
N ASP A 9 11.83 12.73 -27.95
CA ASP A 9 12.99 13.61 -28.05
C ASP A 9 12.62 15.09 -27.87
N VAL A 10 11.43 15.48 -28.33
CA VAL A 10 10.89 16.84 -28.16
C VAL A 10 10.54 17.11 -26.69
N VAL A 11 10.03 16.10 -25.98
CA VAL A 11 9.75 16.20 -24.54
C VAL A 11 11.06 16.36 -23.76
N LEU A 12 12.08 15.54 -24.05
CA LEU A 12 13.37 15.54 -23.35
C LEU A 12 14.20 16.82 -23.62
N GLU A 13 14.29 17.28 -24.87
CA GLU A 13 14.96 18.54 -25.25
C GLU A 13 14.36 19.76 -24.51
N LYS A 14 13.04 19.78 -24.34
CA LYS A 14 12.34 20.92 -23.72
C LYS A 14 12.38 20.88 -22.20
N ILE A 15 12.41 19.70 -21.56
CA ILE A 15 12.70 19.57 -20.13
C ILE A 15 14.09 20.13 -19.80
N LYS A 16 15.11 19.86 -20.63
CA LYS A 16 16.45 20.45 -20.47
C LYS A 16 16.45 21.98 -20.51
N ARG A 17 15.60 22.61 -21.32
CA ARG A 17 15.51 24.09 -21.45
C ARG A 17 14.84 24.78 -20.25
N HIS A 18 14.21 24.06 -19.33
CA HIS A 18 13.51 24.63 -18.16
C HIS A 18 14.19 24.32 -16.81
N ARG A 19 15.53 24.23 -16.80
CA ARG A 19 16.40 23.96 -15.62
C ARG A 19 16.33 24.96 -14.45
N SER A 20 15.41 25.92 -14.44
CA SER A 20 15.49 27.09 -13.55
C SER A 20 15.02 26.88 -12.11
N VAL A 21 14.31 25.78 -11.79
CA VAL A 21 13.75 25.56 -10.44
C VAL A 21 14.48 24.47 -9.63
N LEU A 22 15.00 23.42 -10.29
CA LEU A 22 15.75 22.34 -9.60
C LEU A 22 17.19 22.72 -9.23
N VAL A 23 17.76 23.76 -9.85
CA VAL A 23 19.15 24.21 -9.62
C VAL A 23 19.22 25.47 -8.76
N LYS A 24 18.17 26.31 -8.75
CA LYS A 24 18.16 27.51 -7.90
C LYS A 24 17.90 27.09 -6.46
N ARG A 25 18.93 27.18 -5.61
CA ARG A 25 18.75 27.56 -4.20
C ARG A 25 17.82 28.76 -4.20
N SER A 26 16.53 28.57 -3.94
CA SER A 26 15.64 29.70 -3.82
C SER A 26 16.15 30.50 -2.62
N ARG A 27 16.67 31.71 -2.89
CA ARG A 27 16.84 32.73 -1.86
C ARG A 27 15.43 33.25 -1.53
N HIS A 28 14.55 32.39 -1.05
CA HIS A 28 13.43 32.88 -0.28
C HIS A 28 14.03 33.29 1.07
N LYS A 29 13.92 34.58 1.39
CA LYS A 29 14.09 35.08 2.75
C LYS A 29 13.41 34.06 3.66
N HIS A 30 14.12 33.57 4.67
CA HIS A 30 13.51 32.91 5.82
C HIS A 30 12.51 33.92 6.41
N ILE A 31 11.29 33.96 5.87
CA ILE A 31 10.15 34.33 6.67
C ILE A 31 10.03 33.13 7.59
N ARG A 32 10.68 33.21 8.75
CA ARG A 32 10.19 32.51 9.94
C ARG A 32 8.78 33.03 10.10
N THR A 33 7.82 32.40 9.41
CA THR A 33 6.44 32.46 9.83
C THR A 33 6.51 32.02 11.28
N LEU A 34 6.11 32.89 12.20
CA LEU A 34 5.90 32.52 13.59
C LEU A 34 4.79 31.48 13.57
N ILE A 35 5.17 30.23 13.30
CA ILE A 35 4.31 29.08 13.44
C ILE A 35 4.16 28.97 14.94
N LEU A 36 2.95 29.24 15.42
CA LEU A 36 2.53 28.75 16.72
C LEU A 36 2.64 27.23 16.61
N ASP A 37 3.74 26.66 17.08
CA ASP A 37 4.01 25.22 17.10
C ASP A 37 2.93 24.41 17.86
N ASN A 38 1.93 25.10 18.44
CA ASN A 38 0.81 24.58 19.20
C ASN A 38 -0.58 25.05 18.68
N ALA A 39 -0.71 25.55 17.46
CA ALA A 39 -2.04 25.81 16.90
C ALA A 39 -2.77 24.47 16.70
N VAL A 40 -3.86 24.25 17.42
CA VAL A 40 -4.72 23.07 17.23
C VAL A 40 -5.52 23.29 15.96
N TYR A 41 -5.28 22.49 14.93
CA TYR A 41 -6.00 22.56 13.66
C TYR A 41 -7.32 21.80 13.72
N GLY A 42 -7.47 20.88 14.69
CA GLY A 42 -8.68 20.10 14.87
C GLY A 42 -8.87 19.07 13.75
N LEU A 43 -7.78 18.51 13.24
CA LEU A 43 -7.81 17.58 12.10
C LEU A 43 -8.07 16.12 12.50
N GLY A 44 -8.09 15.83 13.81
CA GLY A 44 -8.38 14.50 14.32
C GLY A 44 -9.84 14.11 14.14
N SER A 45 -10.07 12.81 14.29
CA SER A 45 -11.38 12.15 14.22
C SER A 45 -11.99 11.88 15.58
N GLY A 46 -11.30 12.24 16.67
CA GLY A 46 -11.82 12.19 18.02
C GLY A 46 -12.67 13.42 18.38
N PRO A 47 -13.22 13.44 19.61
CA PRO A 47 -14.09 14.53 20.06
C PRO A 47 -13.45 15.91 19.91
N ASN A 48 -14.21 16.87 19.37
CA ASN A 48 -13.77 18.25 19.13
C ASN A 48 -12.54 18.35 18.18
N GLY A 49 -12.36 17.38 17.27
CA GLY A 49 -11.25 17.37 16.31
C GLY A 49 -9.91 16.94 16.92
N ALA A 50 -9.91 16.37 18.12
CA ALA A 50 -8.70 15.83 18.75
C ALA A 50 -8.24 14.54 18.03
N PRO A 51 -6.93 14.31 17.85
CA PRO A 51 -6.44 13.03 17.37
C PRO A 51 -6.84 11.88 18.32
N ILE A 52 -7.16 10.72 17.78
CA ILE A 52 -7.44 9.52 18.57
C ILE A 52 -6.11 8.95 19.08
N ILE A 53 -5.80 9.19 20.35
CA ILE A 53 -4.59 8.67 21.01
C ILE A 53 -4.87 7.32 21.67
N ASP A 54 -6.03 7.20 22.32
CA ASP A 54 -6.46 6.00 23.02
C ASP A 54 -7.89 5.60 22.62
N LEU A 55 -8.22 4.33 22.83
CA LEU A 55 -9.57 3.83 22.58
C LEU A 55 -10.55 4.35 23.64
N HIS A 56 -11.56 5.08 23.18
CA HIS A 56 -12.61 5.60 24.05
C HIS A 56 -13.64 4.52 24.40
N CYS A 57 -14.35 4.71 25.50
CA CYS A 57 -15.47 3.86 25.89
C CYS A 57 -16.54 3.88 24.81
N GLY A 58 -16.90 2.70 24.30
CA GLY A 58 -17.93 2.55 23.26
C GLY A 58 -19.37 2.79 23.74
N ASN A 59 -19.58 3.33 24.95
CA ASN A 59 -20.93 3.58 25.45
C ASN A 59 -21.49 4.85 24.81
N VAL A 60 -22.44 4.62 23.92
CA VAL A 60 -23.27 5.65 23.30
C VAL A 60 -24.68 5.51 23.85
N SER A 61 -25.25 6.60 24.31
CA SER A 61 -26.64 6.68 24.79
C SER A 61 -27.37 7.81 24.08
N SER A 62 -28.64 7.62 23.77
CA SER A 62 -29.48 8.69 23.24
C SER A 62 -30.32 9.31 24.37
N ARG A 63 -30.37 10.64 24.42
CA ARG A 63 -31.38 11.39 25.20
C ARG A 63 -32.08 12.34 24.24
N GLY A 64 -33.22 11.90 23.69
CA GLY A 64 -33.90 12.62 22.62
C GLY A 64 -33.10 12.54 21.31
N GLN A 65 -32.86 13.68 20.64
CA GLN A 65 -32.05 13.76 19.42
C GLN A 65 -30.54 13.84 19.68
N ILE A 66 -30.11 13.97 20.94
CA ILE A 66 -28.70 14.14 21.29
C ILE A 66 -28.10 12.78 21.68
N LEU A 67 -27.04 12.40 20.98
CA LEU A 67 -26.19 11.25 21.33
C LEU A 67 -25.17 11.70 22.38
N PHE A 68 -25.20 11.08 23.55
CA PHE A 68 -24.23 11.27 24.62
C PHE A 68 -23.24 10.10 24.61
N ARG A 69 -21.95 10.43 24.55
CA ARG A 69 -20.85 9.45 24.58
C ARG A 69 -20.06 9.57 25.87
N CYS A 70 -19.63 8.42 26.40
CA CYS A 70 -18.75 8.40 27.56
C CYS A 70 -17.33 8.85 27.14
N PRO A 71 -16.77 9.91 27.74
CA PRO A 71 -15.44 10.41 27.37
C PRO A 71 -14.29 9.57 27.96
N ASN A 72 -14.59 8.64 28.87
CA ASN A 72 -13.59 7.85 29.56
C ASN A 72 -12.93 6.82 28.63
N PRO A 73 -11.67 6.43 28.88
CA PRO A 73 -11.01 5.37 28.13
C PRO A 73 -11.71 4.02 28.30
N GLY A 74 -11.75 3.22 27.24
CA GLY A 74 -12.30 1.87 27.25
C GLY A 74 -11.30 0.85 27.78
N LEU A 75 -11.56 0.27 28.96
CA LEU A 75 -10.63 -0.66 29.62
C LEU A 75 -11.13 -2.12 29.59
N LEU A 76 -12.46 -2.29 29.64
CA LEU A 76 -13.12 -3.59 29.74
C LEU A 76 -13.62 -4.04 28.37
N THR A 77 -12.96 -5.03 27.80
CA THR A 77 -13.35 -5.67 26.55
C THR A 77 -14.65 -6.46 26.70
N CYS A 78 -15.58 -6.32 25.75
CA CYS A 78 -16.74 -7.20 25.68
C CYS A 78 -16.29 -8.64 25.42
N SER A 79 -16.60 -9.55 26.35
CA SER A 79 -16.18 -10.96 26.29
C SER A 79 -16.75 -11.75 25.12
N LYS A 80 -17.84 -11.28 24.50
CA LYS A 80 -18.50 -11.99 23.39
C LYS A 80 -17.91 -11.64 22.03
N CYS A 81 -17.82 -10.35 21.69
CA CYS A 81 -17.35 -9.91 20.38
C CYS A 81 -15.87 -9.52 20.35
N SER A 82 -15.29 -9.14 21.50
CA SER A 82 -13.94 -8.57 21.62
C SER A 82 -13.67 -7.32 20.79
N LEU A 83 -14.70 -6.67 20.23
CA LEU A 83 -14.58 -5.51 19.34
C LEU A 83 -14.80 -4.16 20.05
N ILE A 84 -15.53 -4.14 21.17
CA ILE A 84 -15.89 -2.91 21.88
C ILE A 84 -15.36 -2.97 23.30
N LYS A 85 -14.79 -1.85 23.75
CA LYS A 85 -14.33 -1.65 25.14
C LYS A 85 -15.19 -0.63 25.89
N TYR A 86 -15.31 -0.83 27.19
CA TYR A 86 -16.07 0.02 28.10
C TYR A 86 -15.21 0.49 29.26
N CYS A 87 -15.45 1.69 29.78
CA CYS A 87 -14.74 2.17 30.97
C CYS A 87 -15.24 1.49 32.26
N SER A 88 -16.44 0.89 32.24
CA SER A 88 -17.05 0.22 33.39
C SER A 88 -18.14 -0.77 32.95
N PRO A 89 -18.50 -1.77 33.79
CA PRO A 89 -19.63 -2.66 33.53
C PRO A 89 -20.97 -1.90 33.41
N ARG A 90 -21.11 -0.78 34.13
CA ARG A 90 -22.29 0.09 34.03
C ARG A 90 -22.45 0.65 32.61
N CYS A 91 -21.36 1.12 32.01
CA CYS A 91 -21.37 1.64 30.63
C CYS A 91 -21.68 0.54 29.61
N GLN A 92 -21.21 -0.69 29.84
CA GLN A 92 -21.58 -1.84 29.01
C GLN A 92 -23.08 -2.14 29.10
N MET A 93 -23.65 -2.16 30.32
CA MET A 93 -25.08 -2.43 30.51
C MET A 93 -25.95 -1.34 29.86
N GLN A 94 -25.56 -0.08 29.95
CA GLN A 94 -26.26 1.04 29.31
C GLN A 94 -26.24 0.95 27.78
N HIS A 95 -25.12 0.52 27.20
CA HIS A 95 -24.98 0.39 25.75
C HIS A 95 -25.58 -0.92 25.19
N SER A 96 -26.00 -1.84 26.06
CA SER A 96 -26.39 -3.20 25.67
C SER A 96 -27.47 -3.25 24.57
N SER A 97 -28.43 -2.33 24.60
CA SER A 97 -29.50 -2.19 23.60
C SER A 97 -29.03 -1.80 22.21
N TYR A 98 -27.90 -1.09 22.07
CA TYR A 98 -27.30 -0.81 20.75
C TYR A 98 -26.26 -1.87 20.39
N HIS A 99 -25.52 -2.33 21.39
CA HIS A 99 -24.43 -3.29 21.22
C HIS A 99 -24.90 -4.68 20.79
N HIS A 100 -26.08 -5.14 21.24
CA HIS A 100 -26.58 -6.48 20.94
C HIS A 100 -26.67 -6.77 19.44
N ILE A 101 -26.96 -5.77 18.61
CA ILE A 101 -27.00 -5.89 17.13
C ILE A 101 -25.66 -6.44 16.60
N ILE A 102 -24.55 -5.99 17.18
CA ILE A 102 -23.19 -6.40 16.80
C ILE A 102 -22.83 -7.72 17.49
N CYS A 103 -23.18 -7.85 18.77
CA CYS A 103 -22.84 -9.02 19.59
C CYS A 103 -23.62 -10.28 19.20
N ASP A 104 -24.78 -10.14 18.58
CA ASP A 104 -25.65 -11.24 18.14
C ASP A 104 -25.63 -11.41 16.62
N ASP A 105 -24.78 -10.66 15.91
CA ASP A 105 -24.65 -10.72 14.46
C ASP A 105 -24.25 -12.13 13.99
N VAL A 106 -24.88 -12.56 12.89
CA VAL A 106 -24.66 -13.89 12.31
C VAL A 106 -23.20 -14.12 11.90
N PHE A 107 -22.46 -13.09 11.49
CA PHE A 107 -21.05 -13.21 11.11
C PHE A 107 -20.14 -13.51 12.32
N LEU A 108 -20.57 -13.17 13.53
CA LEU A 108 -19.86 -13.50 14.76
C LEU A 108 -20.01 -15.00 15.13
N GLN A 109 -20.92 -15.72 14.49
CA GLN A 109 -21.07 -17.16 14.68
C GLN A 109 -19.96 -17.94 13.95
N GLY A 110 -19.21 -18.75 14.70
CA GLY A 110 -18.14 -19.60 14.14
C GLY A 110 -18.64 -20.63 13.12
N THR A 111 -19.92 -20.98 13.18
CA THR A 111 -20.60 -21.91 12.28
C THR A 111 -21.11 -21.25 10.99
N TRP A 112 -21.06 -19.92 10.86
CA TRP A 112 -21.55 -19.24 9.67
C TRP A 112 -20.83 -19.72 8.40
N ARG A 113 -21.61 -19.93 7.34
CA ARG A 113 -21.16 -20.35 6.02
C ARG A 113 -21.85 -19.49 4.94
N PRO A 114 -21.18 -19.26 3.79
CA PRO A 114 -21.81 -18.63 2.65
C PRO A 114 -23.03 -19.44 2.22
N GLN A 115 -24.14 -18.77 1.90
CA GLN A 115 -25.31 -19.44 1.34
C GLN A 115 -25.03 -19.77 -0.14
N PRO A 116 -25.34 -20.99 -0.63
CA PRO A 116 -25.20 -21.30 -2.04
C PRO A 116 -26.15 -20.40 -2.86
N MET A 117 -25.64 -19.69 -3.87
CA MET A 117 -26.52 -18.92 -4.75
C MET A 117 -27.43 -19.87 -5.53
N THR A 118 -28.74 -19.78 -5.29
CA THR A 118 -29.77 -20.57 -5.99
C THR A 118 -30.12 -20.02 -7.37
N LYS A 119 -29.59 -18.86 -7.77
CA LYS A 119 -29.85 -18.23 -9.07
C LYS A 119 -28.55 -17.86 -9.76
N GLN A 120 -28.37 -18.33 -10.99
CA GLN A 120 -27.46 -17.69 -11.94
C GLN A 120 -27.96 -16.25 -12.17
N PRO A 121 -27.08 -15.24 -12.18
CA PRO A 121 -27.47 -13.88 -12.50
C PRO A 121 -28.10 -13.85 -13.90
N SER A 122 -29.25 -13.18 -14.02
CA SER A 122 -29.93 -13.09 -15.31
C SER A 122 -29.17 -12.14 -16.24
N PRO A 123 -29.17 -12.34 -17.57
CA PRO A 123 -28.54 -11.42 -18.52
C PRO A 123 -29.11 -9.99 -18.47
N ALA A 124 -30.27 -9.79 -17.83
CA ALA A 124 -30.87 -8.49 -17.63
C ALA A 124 -30.29 -7.73 -16.42
N ASP A 125 -29.75 -8.44 -15.42
CA ASP A 125 -29.03 -7.86 -14.27
C ASP A 125 -27.61 -7.41 -14.65
N SER A 126 -27.12 -7.85 -15.82
CA SER A 126 -25.97 -7.28 -16.51
C SER A 126 -26.31 -6.05 -17.36
N LYS A 127 -27.29 -5.24 -16.93
CA LYS A 127 -27.24 -3.80 -17.25
C LYS A 127 -26.00 -3.26 -16.58
N THR A 128 -24.90 -3.33 -17.32
CA THR A 128 -23.66 -2.57 -17.17
C THR A 128 -23.80 -1.51 -16.09
N VAL A 129 -23.43 -1.87 -14.84
CA VAL A 129 -22.76 -0.87 -14.01
C VAL A 129 -21.59 -0.50 -14.89
N ARG A 130 -21.73 0.64 -15.57
CA ARG A 130 -20.63 1.31 -16.21
C ARG A 130 -19.65 1.61 -15.11
N THR A 131 -18.83 0.64 -14.71
CA THR A 131 -17.46 0.94 -14.32
C THR A 131 -16.80 1.42 -15.61
N ASN A 132 -17.15 2.63 -16.06
CA ASN A 132 -16.54 3.36 -17.16
C ASN A 132 -15.05 3.65 -16.88
N VAL A 133 -14.50 3.12 -15.80
CA VAL A 133 -13.08 3.13 -15.52
C VAL A 133 -12.46 1.99 -16.32
N SER A 134 -12.22 2.23 -17.60
CA SER A 134 -11.53 1.34 -18.55
C SER A 134 -10.07 0.99 -18.15
N ASN A 135 -9.63 1.37 -16.96
CA ASN A 135 -8.48 0.85 -16.22
C ASN A 135 -8.56 1.33 -14.76
N PRO A 136 -8.85 0.47 -13.76
CA PRO A 136 -8.95 0.92 -12.37
C PRO A 136 -7.61 1.51 -11.91
N HIS A 137 -7.65 2.70 -11.32
CA HIS A 137 -6.47 3.36 -10.76
C HIS A 137 -5.96 2.55 -9.56
N ILE A 138 -4.70 2.10 -9.61
CA ILE A 138 -4.07 1.40 -8.49
C ILE A 138 -3.63 2.45 -7.47
N ILE A 139 -4.56 2.88 -6.61
CA ILE A 139 -4.33 3.91 -5.59
C ILE A 139 -3.88 3.35 -4.23
N TRP A 140 -3.71 2.02 -4.14
CA TRP A 140 -3.16 1.31 -2.97
C TRP A 140 -2.27 0.15 -3.42
N SER A 141 -1.16 -0.09 -2.71
CA SER A 141 -0.36 -1.29 -2.86
C SER A 141 -1.14 -2.55 -2.45
N ASN A 142 -0.89 -3.62 -3.19
CA ASN A 142 -1.37 -4.97 -2.87
C ASN A 142 -0.24 -5.86 -2.27
N SER A 143 0.83 -5.23 -1.80
CA SER A 143 2.01 -5.88 -1.23
C SER A 143 2.41 -5.19 0.06
N PRO A 144 2.87 -5.95 1.07
CA PRO A 144 3.51 -5.37 2.24
C PRO A 144 4.64 -4.41 1.85
N ALA A 145 4.73 -3.30 2.60
CA ALA A 145 5.82 -2.34 2.47
C ALA A 145 7.17 -3.01 2.69
N ILE A 146 8.14 -2.71 1.83
CA ILE A 146 9.50 -3.24 1.88
C ILE A 146 10.42 -2.11 2.35
N ASP A 147 11.22 -2.37 3.38
CA ASP A 147 12.42 -1.57 3.61
C ASP A 147 13.42 -1.96 2.51
N CYS A 148 13.60 -1.08 1.54
CA CYS A 148 14.43 -1.37 0.38
C CYS A 148 15.93 -1.27 0.67
N LEU A 149 16.33 -0.63 1.78
CA LEU A 149 17.72 -0.55 2.17
C LEU A 149 18.17 -1.84 2.86
N GLN A 150 17.36 -2.38 3.78
CA GLN A 150 17.71 -3.52 4.65
C GLN A 150 19.15 -3.39 5.13
N LEU A 151 19.46 -2.31 5.86
CA LEU A 151 20.86 -1.96 6.16
C LEU A 151 21.58 -3.09 6.92
N GLU A 152 20.89 -3.80 7.82
CA GLU A 152 21.46 -4.94 8.55
C GLU A 152 21.99 -6.06 7.65
N HIS A 153 21.34 -6.31 6.52
CA HIS A 153 21.73 -7.33 5.53
C HIS A 153 22.63 -6.80 4.41
N ASN A 154 22.89 -5.48 4.40
CA ASN A 154 23.65 -4.80 3.37
C ASN A 154 24.79 -3.95 3.98
N GLU A 155 24.67 -2.62 4.00
CA GLU A 155 25.78 -1.71 4.36
C GLU A 155 26.10 -1.67 5.87
N ALA A 156 25.18 -2.11 6.74
CA ALA A 156 25.33 -2.15 8.19
C ALA A 156 25.93 -0.87 8.79
N ILE A 157 27.05 -0.97 9.52
CA ILE A 157 27.69 0.15 10.22
C ILE A 157 28.19 1.23 9.24
N ASP A 158 28.54 0.86 8.00
CA ASP A 158 28.99 1.81 6.98
C ASP A 158 27.87 2.71 6.44
N ALA A 159 26.63 2.46 6.85
CA ALA A 159 25.46 3.22 6.40
C ALA A 159 25.34 4.62 7.04
N ASN A 160 25.84 4.84 8.26
CA ASN A 160 25.48 6.02 9.06
C ASN A 160 25.88 7.36 8.41
N SER A 161 26.99 7.40 7.68
CA SER A 161 27.47 8.60 6.98
C SER A 161 27.35 8.54 5.46
N ARG A 162 26.80 7.45 4.92
CA ARG A 162 26.68 7.25 3.47
C ARG A 162 25.49 8.02 2.94
N ASP A 163 25.65 8.65 1.77
CA ASP A 163 24.53 9.20 1.03
C ASP A 163 23.82 8.09 0.24
N PHE A 164 22.50 8.06 0.31
CA PHE A 164 21.67 7.09 -0.41
C PHE A 164 20.83 7.77 -1.51
N ARG A 165 20.75 7.11 -2.67
CA ARG A 165 19.81 7.45 -3.74
C ARG A 165 18.89 6.27 -4.00
N LEU A 166 17.60 6.45 -3.75
CA LEU A 166 16.58 5.40 -3.91
C LEU A 166 15.62 5.77 -5.04
N CYS A 167 15.20 4.79 -5.83
CA CYS A 167 14.20 4.97 -6.86
C CYS A 167 13.07 3.95 -6.73
N PHE A 168 11.85 4.43 -6.55
CA PHE A 168 10.62 3.65 -6.65
C PHE A 168 9.96 4.02 -7.99
N ALA A 169 10.28 3.24 -9.02
CA ALA A 169 10.03 3.62 -10.41
C ALA A 169 8.56 3.51 -10.85
N ALA A 170 7.79 2.68 -10.14
CA ALA A 170 6.37 2.45 -10.36
C ALA A 170 5.62 2.38 -9.01
N ALA A 171 5.76 3.43 -8.20
CA ALA A 171 5.23 3.51 -6.85
C ALA A 171 3.71 3.79 -6.84
N PRO A 172 2.85 2.83 -6.46
CA PRO A 172 1.40 3.07 -6.36
C PRO A 172 1.04 3.92 -5.13
N ASP A 173 1.89 3.95 -4.11
CA ASP A 173 1.74 4.73 -2.89
C ASP A 173 3.11 5.09 -2.29
N ILE A 174 3.11 5.50 -1.02
CA ILE A 174 4.30 5.98 -0.30
C ILE A 174 4.90 4.92 0.63
N LEU A 175 4.35 3.70 0.68
CA LEU A 175 4.59 2.77 1.78
C LEU A 175 6.04 2.28 1.83
N ASN A 176 6.64 1.92 0.69
CA ASN A 176 8.05 1.50 0.65
C ASN A 176 9.00 2.63 1.08
N ALA A 177 8.69 3.89 0.74
CA ALA A 177 9.47 5.03 1.18
C ALA A 177 9.33 5.29 2.68
N VAL A 178 8.10 5.20 3.21
CA VAL A 178 7.83 5.28 4.66
C VAL A 178 8.63 4.23 5.41
N ARG A 179 8.49 2.96 5.02
CA ARG A 179 9.16 1.84 5.69
C ARG A 179 10.68 1.97 5.62
N THR A 180 11.23 2.29 4.45
CA THR A 180 12.68 2.45 4.27
C THR A 180 13.25 3.60 5.11
N VAL A 181 12.54 4.73 5.22
CA VAL A 181 12.99 5.87 6.03
C VAL A 181 12.87 5.57 7.52
N ASN A 182 11.80 4.92 7.95
CA ASN A 182 11.61 4.54 9.36
C ASN A 182 12.70 3.55 9.83
N SER A 183 13.21 2.72 8.92
CA SER A 183 14.34 1.81 9.16
C SER A 183 15.72 2.48 9.22
N LEU A 184 15.85 3.76 8.88
CA LEU A 184 17.15 4.43 8.99
C LEU A 184 17.59 4.54 10.46
N PRO A 185 18.89 4.48 10.77
CA PRO A 185 19.40 4.74 12.12
C PRO A 185 19.01 6.14 12.61
N GLN A 186 18.74 6.28 13.91
CA GLN A 186 18.41 7.59 14.49
C GLN A 186 19.56 8.60 14.35
N ASP A 187 20.80 8.12 14.33
CA ASP A 187 22.02 8.91 14.19
C ASP A 187 22.52 9.00 12.74
N TYR A 188 21.67 8.67 11.74
CA TYR A 188 22.02 8.78 10.34
C TYR A 188 22.36 10.24 9.96
N LYS A 189 23.59 10.46 9.46
CA LYS A 189 24.16 11.77 9.10
C LYS A 189 24.23 12.00 7.60
N GLY A 190 24.07 10.95 6.81
CA GLY A 190 24.06 11.03 5.36
C GLY A 190 22.84 11.76 4.81
N LYS A 191 22.84 11.96 3.50
CA LYS A 191 21.72 12.50 2.74
C LYS A 191 20.99 11.38 2.01
N CYS A 192 19.67 11.29 2.16
CA CYS A 192 18.85 10.34 1.41
C CYS A 192 18.01 11.08 0.36
N ASN A 193 18.20 10.77 -0.92
CA ASN A 193 17.37 11.28 -2.01
C ASN A 193 16.49 10.17 -2.54
N ILE A 194 15.17 10.36 -2.49
CA ILE A 194 14.18 9.38 -2.88
C ILE A 194 13.45 9.88 -4.12
N LEU A 195 13.42 9.07 -5.18
CA LEU A 195 12.62 9.30 -6.37
C LEU A 195 11.38 8.40 -6.35
N LEU A 196 10.20 8.99 -6.31
CA LEU A 196 8.90 8.33 -6.48
C LEU A 196 8.38 8.62 -7.88
N ASN A 197 8.16 7.59 -8.69
CA ASN A 197 7.57 7.74 -10.01
C ASN A 197 6.36 6.85 -10.20
N ASN A 198 5.36 7.36 -10.93
CA ASN A 198 4.23 6.60 -11.40
C ASN A 198 3.71 7.24 -12.69
N VAL A 199 3.38 6.44 -13.69
CA VAL A 199 2.82 6.93 -14.95
C VAL A 199 1.41 7.48 -14.77
N ASP A 200 0.67 7.05 -13.74
CA ASP A 200 -0.67 7.53 -13.46
C ASP A 200 -0.64 8.87 -12.70
N PRO A 201 -1.12 9.96 -13.31
CA PRO A 201 -1.14 11.26 -12.65
C PRO A 201 -2.08 11.34 -11.46
N ILE A 202 -3.15 10.54 -11.43
CA ILE A 202 -4.08 10.54 -10.30
C ILE A 202 -3.36 9.99 -9.07
N VAL A 203 -2.67 8.86 -9.23
CA VAL A 203 -1.87 8.24 -8.18
C VAL A 203 -0.76 9.19 -7.71
N MET A 204 0.00 9.77 -8.63
CA MET A 204 1.13 10.63 -8.27
C MET A 204 0.70 11.92 -7.54
N ASN A 205 -0.36 12.59 -8.00
CA ASN A 205 -0.84 13.81 -7.36
C ASN A 205 -1.54 13.53 -6.01
N ARG A 206 -2.15 12.36 -5.84
CA ARG A 206 -2.63 11.88 -4.54
C ARG A 206 -1.47 11.69 -3.57
N ASN A 207 -0.41 10.99 -3.98
CA ASN A 207 0.78 10.78 -3.14
C ASN A 207 1.47 12.10 -2.78
N LEU A 208 1.51 13.06 -3.72
CA LEU A 208 2.03 14.41 -3.45
C LEU A 208 1.24 15.14 -2.36
N LEU A 209 -0.10 15.08 -2.40
CA LEU A 209 -0.96 15.72 -1.40
C LEU A 209 -0.84 15.04 -0.03
N ILE A 210 -0.82 13.71 0.01
CA ILE A 210 -0.64 12.95 1.26
C ILE A 210 0.71 13.30 1.90
N LEU A 211 1.81 13.27 1.13
CA LEU A 211 3.13 13.66 1.64
C LEU A 211 3.16 15.12 2.07
N TYR A 212 2.53 16.02 1.33
CA TYR A 212 2.51 17.43 1.71
C TYR A 212 1.73 17.66 3.02
N VAL A 213 0.55 17.04 3.19
CA VAL A 213 -0.21 17.11 4.45
C VAL A 213 0.59 16.54 5.62
N LEU A 214 1.25 15.40 5.40
CA LEU A 214 2.04 14.72 6.44
C LEU A 214 3.30 15.51 6.84
N LEU A 215 3.97 16.11 5.85
CA LEU A 215 5.31 16.69 6.02
C LEU A 215 5.32 18.22 6.05
N SER A 216 4.20 18.88 5.78
CA SER A 216 4.12 20.35 5.86
C SER A 216 4.30 20.83 7.30
N PRO A 217 4.90 22.01 7.48
CA PRO A 217 4.92 22.68 8.77
C PRO A 217 3.53 23.26 9.08
N GLY A 218 3.10 23.21 10.34
CA GLY A 218 1.77 23.66 10.78
C GLY A 218 1.13 22.67 11.75
N PRO A 219 0.33 21.69 11.28
CA PRO A 219 -0.32 20.72 12.16
C PRO A 219 0.67 19.89 12.98
N SER A 220 0.24 19.42 14.15
CA SER A 220 1.04 18.52 14.97
C SER A 220 1.35 17.20 14.23
N PHE A 221 2.35 16.44 14.69
CA PHE A 221 2.64 15.12 14.13
C PHE A 221 1.43 14.17 14.21
N GLU A 222 0.67 14.24 15.31
CA GLU A 222 -0.53 13.44 15.54
C GLU A 222 -1.63 13.77 14.53
N GLU A 223 -1.95 15.05 14.37
CA GLU A 223 -2.96 15.52 13.41
C GLU A 223 -2.57 15.19 11.96
N SER A 224 -1.32 15.46 11.58
CA SER A 224 -0.81 15.16 10.24
C SER A 224 -0.83 13.66 9.93
N ALA A 225 -0.42 12.82 10.88
CA ALA A 225 -0.41 11.37 10.71
C ALA A 225 -1.83 10.82 10.58
N GLU A 226 -2.74 11.21 11.47
CA GLU A 226 -4.13 10.74 11.44
C GLU A 226 -4.88 11.21 10.19
N LEU A 227 -4.70 12.47 9.79
CA LEU A 227 -5.27 12.95 8.52
C LEU A 227 -4.70 12.16 7.34
N ALA A 228 -3.40 11.86 7.31
CA ALA A 228 -2.80 11.03 6.27
C ALA A 228 -3.41 9.61 6.24
N VAL A 229 -3.73 9.00 7.40
CA VAL A 229 -4.47 7.73 7.46
C VAL A 229 -5.81 7.84 6.74
N HIS A 230 -6.60 8.87 7.04
CA HIS A 230 -7.90 9.05 6.39
C HIS A 230 -7.79 9.38 4.90
N LEU A 231 -6.85 10.24 4.50
CA LEU A 231 -6.58 10.53 3.09
C LEU A 231 -6.18 9.28 2.30
N MET A 232 -5.48 8.36 2.94
CA MET A 232 -5.07 7.10 2.34
C MET A 232 -6.20 6.09 2.28
N TYR A 233 -6.89 5.80 3.38
CA TYR A 233 -7.72 4.60 3.53
C TYR A 233 -9.21 4.86 3.81
N SER A 234 -9.62 6.11 4.05
CA SER A 234 -11.02 6.46 4.28
C SER A 234 -11.63 7.19 3.09
N THR A 235 -12.93 6.99 2.87
CA THR A 235 -13.69 7.65 1.79
C THR A 235 -14.29 8.98 2.23
N MET A 236 -14.33 9.25 3.54
CA MET A 236 -14.84 10.47 4.13
C MET A 236 -13.82 11.09 5.08
N LEU A 237 -13.95 12.38 5.29
CA LEU A 237 -13.15 13.24 6.16
C LEU A 237 -14.07 14.04 7.08
N THR A 238 -13.52 14.56 8.17
CA THR A 238 -14.20 15.61 8.94
C THR A 238 -14.23 16.92 8.14
N PRO A 239 -15.16 17.85 8.45
CA PRO A 239 -15.19 19.17 7.81
C PRO A 239 -13.86 19.94 7.91
N ALA A 240 -13.20 19.91 9.07
CA ALA A 240 -11.91 20.54 9.28
C ALA A 240 -10.82 19.94 8.39
N ALA A 241 -10.74 18.60 8.32
CA ALA A 241 -9.84 17.88 7.44
C ALA A 241 -10.08 18.19 5.95
N ALA A 242 -11.33 18.26 5.52
CA ALA A 242 -11.69 18.59 4.13
C ALA A 242 -11.30 20.04 3.76
N VAL A 243 -11.50 20.99 4.66
CA VAL A 243 -11.06 22.39 4.47
C VAL A 243 -9.54 22.48 4.42
N HIS A 244 -8.83 21.77 5.31
CA HIS A 244 -7.38 21.72 5.30
C HIS A 244 -6.83 21.13 3.99
N LEU A 245 -7.42 20.03 3.50
CA LEU A 245 -7.07 19.46 2.20
C LEU A 245 -7.24 20.48 1.06
N LYS A 246 -8.37 21.21 1.02
CA LYS A 246 -8.61 22.28 0.04
C LYS A 246 -7.53 23.37 0.11
N HIS A 247 -7.10 23.74 1.30
CA HIS A 247 -6.00 24.69 1.50
C HIS A 247 -4.68 24.14 0.94
N CYS A 248 -4.31 22.89 1.23
CA CYS A 248 -3.13 22.24 0.68
C CYS A 248 -3.15 22.18 -0.85
N ILE A 249 -4.31 21.87 -1.46
CA ILE A 249 -4.50 21.90 -2.92
C ILE A 249 -4.21 23.31 -3.45
N HIS A 250 -4.70 24.36 -2.78
CA HIS A 250 -4.41 25.74 -3.19
C HIS A 250 -2.92 26.08 -3.08
N LEU A 251 -2.22 25.65 -2.02
CA LEU A 251 -0.78 25.92 -1.88
C LEU A 251 0.06 25.25 -2.98
N ILE A 252 -0.29 24.02 -3.36
CA ILE A 252 0.47 23.29 -4.38
C ILE A 252 0.12 23.79 -5.79
N TYR A 253 -1.16 24.01 -6.10
CA TYR A 253 -1.63 24.23 -7.47
C TYR A 253 -2.26 25.61 -7.74
N GLY A 254 -2.44 26.46 -6.71
CA GLY A 254 -3.14 27.75 -6.80
C GLY A 254 -2.47 28.77 -7.71
N ALA A 255 -1.13 28.76 -7.79
CA ALA A 255 -0.40 29.41 -8.88
C ALA A 255 -0.49 28.54 -10.14
N VAL A 256 -1.64 28.59 -10.81
CA VAL A 256 -1.91 27.85 -12.06
C VAL A 256 -0.73 28.09 -13.03
N PRO A 257 -0.24 27.05 -13.74
CA PRO A 257 0.79 27.26 -14.75
C PRO A 257 0.30 28.30 -15.76
N GLN A 258 1.10 29.34 -15.99
CA GLN A 258 0.87 30.21 -17.14
C GLN A 258 0.76 29.34 -18.40
N ASP A 259 -0.25 29.59 -19.22
CA ASP A 259 -0.40 28.94 -20.52
C ASP A 259 0.94 29.02 -21.29
N GLY A 260 1.44 27.87 -21.75
CA GLY A 260 2.69 27.75 -22.49
C GLY A 260 3.82 26.95 -21.81
N LYS A 261 3.74 26.62 -20.51
CA LYS A 261 4.73 25.74 -19.86
C LYS A 261 4.36 24.26 -19.98
N LEU A 262 5.27 23.44 -20.52
CA LEU A 262 5.07 22.00 -20.72
C LEU A 262 5.16 21.16 -19.43
N SER A 263 5.91 21.63 -18.43
CA SER A 263 6.10 20.93 -17.17
C SER A 263 5.59 21.73 -15.97
N PHE A 264 4.86 21.05 -15.09
CA PHE A 264 4.54 21.52 -13.75
C PHE A 264 5.69 21.17 -12.80
N GLN A 265 6.25 22.18 -12.15
CA GLN A 265 7.33 22.02 -11.17
C GLN A 265 6.99 22.73 -9.86
N ARG A 266 7.25 22.05 -8.74
CA ARG A 266 7.13 22.60 -7.38
C ARG A 266 8.29 22.14 -6.51
N SER A 267 8.71 23.05 -5.64
CA SER A 267 9.56 22.77 -4.48
C SER A 267 8.78 23.24 -3.27
N LEU A 268 8.50 22.32 -2.37
CA LEU A 268 7.69 22.52 -1.18
C LEU A 268 8.58 22.28 0.03
N ASP A 269 8.52 23.19 0.99
CA ASP A 269 9.22 23.04 2.25
C ASP A 269 8.56 21.95 3.09
N THR A 270 9.39 21.18 3.79
CA THR A 270 8.93 20.21 4.78
C THR A 270 9.15 20.77 6.18
N ARG A 271 8.65 20.07 7.18
CA ARG A 271 8.96 20.30 8.60
C ARG A 271 10.42 19.99 8.99
N GLY A 272 11.24 19.49 8.06
CA GLY A 272 12.67 19.17 8.26
C GLY A 272 13.62 19.91 7.33
N TYR A 273 14.88 19.44 7.29
CA TYR A 273 15.93 20.06 6.46
C TYR A 273 15.75 19.82 4.96
N GLY A 274 15.20 18.66 4.61
CA GLY A 274 14.97 18.28 3.23
C GLY A 274 13.70 18.90 2.63
N LYS A 275 13.51 18.69 1.33
CA LYS A 275 12.39 19.25 0.58
C LYS A 275 11.61 18.19 -0.19
N LEU A 276 10.37 18.54 -0.49
CA LEU A 276 9.49 17.79 -1.37
C LEU A 276 9.48 18.47 -2.74
N TYR A 277 9.85 17.74 -3.79
CA TYR A 277 9.88 18.23 -5.16
C TYR A 277 8.84 17.47 -5.99
N SER A 278 8.17 18.18 -6.89
CA SER A 278 7.27 17.57 -7.88
C SER A 278 7.65 18.05 -9.26
N MET A 279 7.81 17.12 -10.22
CA MET A 279 8.02 17.41 -11.64
C MET A 279 7.10 16.53 -12.48
N GLN A 280 6.13 17.14 -13.15
CA GLN A 280 5.09 16.45 -13.91
C GLN A 280 4.81 17.18 -15.23
N LEU A 281 4.08 16.55 -16.14
CA LEU A 281 3.54 17.25 -17.30
C LEU A 281 2.40 18.20 -16.87
N THR A 282 2.34 19.40 -17.43
CA THR A 282 1.27 20.36 -17.12
C THR A 282 -0.11 19.83 -17.50
N THR A 283 -0.20 19.03 -18.55
CA THR A 283 -1.46 18.36 -18.96
C THR A 283 -1.89 17.29 -17.98
N ALA A 284 -0.92 16.62 -17.33
CA ALA A 284 -1.18 15.50 -16.44
C ALA A 284 -1.85 15.92 -15.12
N ILE A 285 -1.61 17.15 -14.65
CA ILE A 285 -2.24 17.66 -13.42
C ILE A 285 -3.69 18.12 -13.60
N LYS A 286 -4.19 18.30 -14.84
CA LYS A 286 -5.52 18.85 -15.10
C LYS A 286 -6.64 17.97 -14.53
N ARG A 287 -6.65 16.69 -14.88
CA ARG A 287 -7.67 15.73 -14.41
C ARG A 287 -7.65 15.54 -12.89
N PRO A 288 -6.50 15.32 -12.23
CA PRO A 288 -6.44 15.31 -10.76
C PRO A 288 -6.99 16.59 -10.14
N LEU A 289 -6.70 17.77 -10.71
CA LEU A 289 -7.23 19.03 -10.17
C LEU A 289 -8.74 19.17 -10.31
N GLU A 290 -9.32 18.71 -11.41
CA GLU A 290 -10.78 18.63 -11.58
C GLU A 290 -11.40 17.74 -10.50
N MET A 291 -10.77 16.59 -10.22
CA MET A 291 -11.23 15.66 -9.17
C MET A 291 -11.16 16.31 -7.78
N PHE A 292 -10.02 16.94 -7.45
CA PHE A 292 -9.80 17.57 -6.16
C PHE A 292 -10.71 18.78 -5.89
N ARG A 293 -11.22 19.42 -6.96
CA ARG A 293 -12.11 20.59 -6.90
C ARG A 293 -13.59 20.26 -7.14
N SER A 294 -13.93 18.98 -7.22
CA SER A 294 -15.30 18.52 -7.42
C SER A 294 -16.24 18.91 -6.27
N SER A 295 -17.54 18.93 -6.56
CA SER A 295 -18.59 19.47 -5.67
C SER A 295 -19.67 18.47 -5.23
N TYR A 296 -19.60 17.19 -5.62
CA TYR A 296 -20.55 16.15 -5.16
C TYR A 296 -20.55 16.05 -3.63
N ASN A 297 -21.64 15.65 -2.99
CA ASN A 297 -21.76 15.63 -1.53
C ASN A 297 -21.40 14.26 -0.91
N GLY A 298 -21.35 14.21 0.43
CA GLY A 298 -21.13 12.99 1.22
C GLY A 298 -22.04 11.83 0.85
N PRO A 299 -23.37 12.01 0.83
CA PRO A 299 -24.31 10.97 0.43
C PRO A 299 -24.07 10.38 -0.96
N GLU A 300 -23.81 11.21 -1.97
CA GLU A 300 -23.49 10.77 -3.34
C GLU A 300 -22.24 9.90 -3.38
N ALA A 301 -21.15 10.35 -2.76
CA ALA A 301 -19.91 9.61 -2.66
C ALA A 301 -20.09 8.28 -1.88
N SER A 302 -20.85 8.30 -0.79
CA SER A 302 -21.15 7.11 0.02
C SER A 302 -21.95 6.07 -0.76
N ASN A 303 -22.91 6.51 -1.58
CA ASN A 303 -23.69 5.64 -2.46
C ASN A 303 -22.78 4.99 -3.52
N SER A 304 -21.87 5.77 -4.09
CA SER A 304 -20.89 5.29 -5.07
C SER A 304 -20.00 4.17 -4.51
N VAL A 305 -19.42 4.36 -3.31
CA VAL A 305 -18.63 3.33 -2.63
C VAL A 305 -19.44 2.07 -2.36
N ARG A 306 -20.64 2.22 -1.79
CA ARG A 306 -21.51 1.08 -1.47
C ARG A 306 -21.94 0.31 -2.72
N ALA A 307 -22.23 1.00 -3.82
CA ALA A 307 -22.59 0.37 -5.09
C ALA A 307 -21.48 -0.54 -5.63
N VAL A 308 -20.21 -0.23 -5.31
CA VAL A 308 -19.06 -1.03 -5.72
C VAL A 308 -18.73 -2.13 -4.70
N LEU A 309 -18.55 -1.78 -3.42
CA LEU A 309 -18.15 -2.73 -2.36
C LEU A 309 -19.26 -3.74 -1.99
N LEU A 310 -20.51 -3.28 -1.96
CA LEU A 310 -21.67 -4.08 -1.56
C LEU A 310 -22.49 -4.56 -2.76
N ASN A 311 -21.89 -4.57 -3.95
CA ASN A 311 -22.55 -5.03 -5.17
C ASN A 311 -23.09 -6.46 -5.00
N SER A 312 -24.37 -6.66 -5.33
CA SER A 312 -25.05 -7.95 -5.22
C SER A 312 -24.46 -9.01 -6.16
N ASN A 313 -23.97 -8.62 -7.34
CA ASN A 313 -23.35 -9.52 -8.31
C ASN A 313 -22.01 -10.10 -7.82
N ARG A 314 -21.47 -9.61 -6.70
CA ARG A 314 -20.21 -10.05 -6.09
C ARG A 314 -20.41 -10.67 -4.70
N SER A 315 -21.66 -11.00 -4.33
CA SER A 315 -21.97 -11.61 -3.03
C SER A 315 -21.16 -12.88 -2.79
N GLU A 316 -21.04 -13.76 -3.79
CA GLU A 316 -20.28 -15.00 -3.66
C GLU A 316 -18.79 -14.75 -3.34
N GLN A 317 -18.15 -13.79 -4.02
CA GLN A 317 -16.74 -13.46 -3.79
C GLN A 317 -16.53 -12.89 -2.38
N ARG A 318 -17.42 -11.97 -1.96
CA ARG A 318 -17.42 -11.39 -0.61
C ARG A 318 -17.64 -12.46 0.46
N ASP A 319 -18.63 -13.32 0.29
CA ASP A 319 -18.96 -14.32 1.28
C ASP A 319 -17.85 -15.38 1.38
N ASN A 320 -17.18 -15.70 0.27
CA ASN A 320 -15.98 -16.54 0.26
C ASN A 320 -14.81 -15.89 1.00
N PHE A 321 -14.62 -14.58 0.85
CA PHE A 321 -13.64 -13.82 1.64
C PHE A 321 -13.98 -13.90 3.13
N PHE A 322 -15.21 -13.56 3.54
CA PHE A 322 -15.63 -13.66 4.94
C PHE A 322 -15.54 -15.09 5.50
N ALA A 323 -15.81 -16.11 4.70
CA ALA A 323 -15.71 -17.50 5.11
C ALA A 323 -14.28 -17.90 5.51
N SER A 324 -13.27 -17.22 4.95
CA SER A 324 -11.86 -17.40 5.31
C SER A 324 -11.46 -16.69 6.60
N LEU A 325 -12.23 -15.69 7.05
CA LEU A 325 -11.93 -14.88 8.22
C LEU A 325 -12.45 -15.48 9.53
N ARG A 326 -11.80 -15.08 10.64
CA ARG A 326 -12.32 -15.28 12.00
C ARG A 326 -13.60 -14.47 12.20
N PRO A 327 -14.50 -14.90 13.11
CA PRO A 327 -15.81 -14.28 13.25
C PRO A 327 -15.78 -12.76 13.51
N ALA A 328 -14.98 -12.30 14.47
CA ALA A 328 -14.87 -10.87 14.76
C ALA A 328 -14.27 -10.06 13.59
N HIS A 329 -13.33 -10.63 12.84
CA HIS A 329 -12.75 -9.96 11.68
C HIS A 329 -13.78 -9.77 10.56
N ARG A 330 -14.74 -10.69 10.38
CA ARG A 330 -15.85 -10.51 9.42
C ARG A 330 -16.65 -9.26 9.74
N ILE A 331 -16.97 -9.06 11.02
CA ILE A 331 -17.70 -7.90 11.50
C ILE A 331 -16.87 -6.62 11.26
N ALA A 332 -15.58 -6.63 11.60
CA ALA A 332 -14.69 -5.49 11.36
C ALA A 332 -14.65 -5.09 9.87
N PHE A 333 -14.43 -6.06 8.97
CA PHE A 333 -14.46 -5.81 7.52
C PHE A 333 -15.83 -5.37 7.01
N SER A 334 -16.91 -5.99 7.48
CA SER A 334 -18.28 -5.61 7.11
C SER A 334 -18.58 -4.17 7.51
N HIS A 335 -18.16 -3.75 8.70
CA HIS A 335 -18.30 -2.37 9.17
C HIS A 335 -17.47 -1.40 8.33
N PHE A 336 -16.23 -1.74 8.02
CA PHE A 336 -15.38 -0.91 7.17
C PHE A 336 -15.93 -0.76 5.75
N TRP A 337 -16.46 -1.83 5.14
CA TRP A 337 -17.04 -1.74 3.81
C TRP A 337 -18.39 -1.02 3.78
N SER A 338 -19.15 -1.05 4.88
CA SER A 338 -20.43 -0.32 4.96
C SER A 338 -20.24 1.18 5.18
N THR A 339 -19.22 1.56 5.96
CA THR A 339 -18.90 2.96 6.29
C THR A 339 -17.91 3.60 5.33
N GLY A 340 -16.98 2.82 4.78
CA GLY A 340 -15.84 3.31 3.99
C GLY A 340 -14.76 4.00 4.82
N ILE A 341 -14.78 3.88 6.16
CA ILE A 341 -13.92 4.65 7.07
C ILE A 341 -13.03 3.71 7.87
N LEU A 342 -11.72 3.94 7.81
CA LEU A 342 -10.75 3.22 8.62
C LEU A 342 -10.60 3.92 9.97
N ALA A 343 -11.13 3.30 11.02
CA ALA A 343 -11.04 3.77 12.40
C ALA A 343 -11.19 2.57 13.37
N PRO A 344 -10.79 2.70 14.65
CA PRO A 344 -11.11 1.70 15.66
C PRO A 344 -12.61 1.47 15.77
N PHE A 345 -13.02 0.23 15.98
CA PHE A 345 -14.41 -0.22 15.80
C PHE A 345 -15.41 0.53 16.70
N SER A 346 -15.00 0.93 17.91
CA SER A 346 -15.86 1.68 18.83
C SER A 346 -15.84 3.20 18.63
N SER A 347 -15.11 3.71 17.65
CA SER A 347 -14.98 5.15 17.39
C SER A 347 -16.26 5.72 16.78
N ASP A 348 -16.51 7.01 17.03
CA ASP A 348 -17.54 7.74 16.31
C ASP A 348 -17.05 8.08 14.91
N VAL A 349 -17.78 7.64 13.89
CA VAL A 349 -17.48 7.99 12.50
C VAL A 349 -18.50 8.94 11.89
N SER A 350 -19.48 9.43 12.67
CA SER A 350 -20.58 10.26 12.17
C SER A 350 -20.16 11.67 11.72
N GLU A 351 -19.07 12.20 12.29
CA GLU A 351 -18.49 13.49 11.88
C GLU A 351 -17.69 13.39 10.56
N LEU A 352 -17.34 12.16 10.12
CA LEU A 352 -16.68 11.94 8.84
C LEU A 352 -17.72 11.85 7.73
N ASN A 353 -18.16 13.01 7.24
CA ASN A 353 -19.23 13.13 6.26
C ASN A 353 -18.86 13.94 5.01
N GLU A 354 -17.65 14.50 4.95
CA GLU A 354 -17.14 15.20 3.77
C GLU A 354 -16.37 14.24 2.86
N PRO A 355 -16.64 14.17 1.54
CA PRO A 355 -15.92 13.24 0.67
C PRO A 355 -14.41 13.48 0.63
N ASN A 356 -13.64 12.41 0.80
CA ASN A 356 -12.20 12.40 0.53
C ASN A 356 -11.97 12.51 -0.97
N ARG A 357 -11.75 13.72 -1.49
CA ARG A 357 -11.59 13.99 -2.93
C ARG A 357 -10.39 13.30 -3.58
N LEU A 358 -9.54 12.64 -2.81
CA LEU A 358 -8.42 11.86 -3.35
C LEU A 358 -8.85 10.45 -3.80
N THR A 359 -10.04 9.96 -3.43
CA THR A 359 -10.48 8.58 -3.70
C THR A 359 -11.63 8.46 -4.71
N PHE A 360 -12.00 9.56 -5.36
CA PHE A 360 -13.16 9.64 -6.26
C PHE A 360 -12.83 10.37 -7.56
N SER A 361 -13.55 10.03 -8.63
CA SER A 361 -13.55 10.76 -9.90
C SER A 361 -14.13 12.17 -9.72
N ALA A 362 -14.01 13.01 -10.74
CA ALA A 362 -14.62 14.34 -10.72
C ALA A 362 -16.17 14.27 -10.66
N GLN A 363 -16.74 13.13 -11.06
CA GLN A 363 -18.17 12.83 -11.04
C GLN A 363 -18.63 12.15 -9.73
N GLY A 364 -17.71 11.86 -8.80
CA GLY A 364 -18.04 11.17 -7.55
C GLY A 364 -18.03 9.64 -7.66
N ASP A 365 -17.46 9.07 -8.73
CA ASP A 365 -17.28 7.63 -8.86
C ASP A 365 -16.12 7.17 -7.99
N TRP A 366 -16.31 6.17 -7.14
CA TRP A 366 -15.22 5.62 -6.34
C TRP A 366 -14.15 5.01 -7.23
N LEU A 367 -12.89 5.40 -7.02
CA LEU A 367 -11.75 4.94 -7.83
C LEU A 367 -11.20 3.59 -7.38
N GLY A 368 -11.63 3.12 -6.21
CA GLY A 368 -11.07 1.95 -5.58
C GLY A 368 -11.50 0.62 -6.20
N HIS A 369 -10.71 -0.42 -5.91
CA HIS A 369 -11.02 -1.77 -6.36
C HIS A 369 -12.11 -2.43 -5.50
N PRO A 370 -13.07 -3.19 -6.06
CA PRO A 370 -14.14 -3.78 -5.26
C PRO A 370 -13.69 -4.83 -4.23
N GLU A 371 -12.46 -5.34 -4.34
CA GLU A 371 -11.83 -6.27 -3.39
C GLU A 371 -10.87 -5.55 -2.43
N PHE A 372 -11.14 -4.27 -2.15
CA PHE A 372 -10.28 -3.45 -1.34
C PHE A 372 -10.12 -4.03 0.08
N ASN A 373 -8.88 -4.35 0.41
CA ASN A 373 -8.46 -4.78 1.73
C ASN A 373 -7.26 -3.92 2.16
N PRO A 374 -7.43 -3.04 3.16
CA PRO A 374 -6.39 -2.10 3.56
C PRO A 374 -5.21 -2.79 4.26
N LEU A 375 -5.35 -4.05 4.69
CA LEU A 375 -4.27 -4.84 5.30
C LEU A 375 -3.23 -5.34 4.28
N ARG A 376 -3.54 -5.35 2.96
CA ARG A 376 -2.62 -5.89 1.94
C ARG A 376 -1.30 -5.14 1.83
N GLY A 377 -1.28 -3.87 2.24
CA GLY A 377 -0.09 -3.02 2.23
C GLY A 377 0.87 -3.26 3.40
N TRP A 378 0.55 -4.17 4.33
CA TRP A 378 1.22 -4.22 5.64
C TRP A 378 1.50 -5.64 6.14
N ASN A 379 2.52 -5.77 6.98
CA ASN A 379 2.73 -6.98 7.76
C ASN A 379 1.70 -7.04 8.89
N VAL A 380 0.74 -7.97 8.77
CA VAL A 380 -0.37 -8.09 9.73
C VAL A 380 0.09 -8.43 11.14
N SER A 381 1.23 -9.11 11.30
CA SER A 381 1.78 -9.37 12.64
C SER A 381 2.24 -8.07 13.32
N ASP A 382 2.85 -7.15 12.57
CA ASP A 382 3.27 -5.85 13.08
C ASP A 382 2.04 -4.96 13.36
N VAL A 383 1.00 -5.05 12.53
CA VAL A 383 -0.29 -4.39 12.75
C VAL A 383 -0.92 -4.79 14.08
N LEU A 384 -0.96 -6.10 14.35
CA LEU A 384 -1.48 -6.63 15.62
C LEU A 384 -0.64 -6.16 16.81
N GLN A 385 0.69 -6.10 16.65
CA GLN A 385 1.59 -5.61 17.70
C GLN A 385 1.36 -4.12 18.00
N SER A 386 1.22 -3.27 16.97
CA SER A 386 0.84 -1.87 17.15
C SER A 386 -0.51 -1.74 17.85
N GLY A 387 -1.53 -2.49 17.42
CA GLY A 387 -2.83 -2.49 18.07
C GLY A 387 -2.76 -2.85 19.57
N ALA A 388 -1.97 -3.86 19.93
CA ALA A 388 -1.78 -4.24 21.33
C ALA A 388 -1.13 -3.12 22.17
N LYS A 389 -0.20 -2.34 21.61
CA LYS A 389 0.40 -1.17 22.29
C LYS A 389 -0.63 -0.08 22.61
N HIS A 390 -1.67 0.03 21.78
CA HIS A 390 -2.78 0.98 21.95
C HIS A 390 -4.00 0.35 22.65
N ASN A 391 -3.79 -0.75 23.39
CA ASN A 391 -4.82 -1.47 24.13
C ASN A 391 -5.98 -2.00 23.28
N LEU A 392 -5.77 -2.36 22.00
CA LEU A 392 -6.77 -3.04 21.18
C LEU A 392 -6.64 -4.55 21.25
N GLU A 393 -7.77 -5.22 21.09
CA GLU A 393 -7.80 -6.67 20.88
C GLU A 393 -7.51 -6.98 19.41
N SER A 394 -6.92 -8.15 19.14
CA SER A 394 -6.71 -8.63 17.77
C SER A 394 -8.01 -8.70 16.96
N ALA A 395 -9.14 -8.86 17.65
CA ALA A 395 -10.48 -8.89 17.05
C ALA A 395 -10.82 -7.58 16.30
N ASP A 396 -10.39 -6.42 16.81
CA ASP A 396 -10.50 -5.14 16.12
C ASP A 396 -9.31 -4.94 15.17
N ILE A 397 -9.20 -5.82 14.17
CA ILE A 397 -8.06 -5.84 13.24
C ILE A 397 -7.91 -4.53 12.45
N LEU A 398 -9.01 -3.82 12.17
CA LEU A 398 -8.98 -2.56 11.45
C LEU A 398 -8.67 -1.37 12.36
N GLY A 399 -9.06 -1.41 13.63
CA GLY A 399 -8.54 -0.51 14.65
C GLY A 399 -7.03 -0.71 14.88
N CYS A 400 -6.56 -1.96 14.92
CA CYS A 400 -5.13 -2.26 14.98
C CYS A 400 -4.39 -1.64 13.78
N LEU A 401 -4.97 -1.76 12.57
CA LEU A 401 -4.41 -1.15 11.37
C LEU A 401 -4.40 0.38 11.45
N PHE A 402 -5.48 1.01 11.93
CA PHE A 402 -5.53 2.46 12.09
C PHE A 402 -4.35 2.98 12.93
N PHE A 403 -4.11 2.38 14.09
CA PHE A 403 -3.02 2.78 14.96
C PHE A 403 -1.65 2.44 14.39
N HIS A 404 -1.50 1.27 13.76
CA HIS A 404 -0.26 0.91 13.06
C HIS A 404 0.12 1.96 12.00
N LEU A 405 -0.84 2.35 11.15
CA LEU A 405 -0.64 3.39 10.14
C LEU A 405 -0.28 4.73 10.77
N LYS A 406 -1.02 5.13 11.80
CA LYS A 406 -0.80 6.40 12.48
C LYS A 406 0.60 6.45 13.09
N ASP A 407 1.05 5.38 13.74
CA ASP A 407 2.40 5.28 14.31
C ASP A 407 3.49 5.34 13.23
N GLU A 408 3.35 4.56 12.15
CA GLU A 408 4.34 4.52 11.05
C GLU A 408 4.45 5.88 10.33
N LEU A 409 3.32 6.54 10.08
CA LEU A 409 3.29 7.84 9.40
C LEU A 409 3.79 8.97 10.33
N LYS A 410 3.47 8.90 11.62
CA LYS A 410 4.01 9.81 12.64
C LYS A 410 5.52 9.69 12.74
N GLU A 411 6.02 8.46 12.85
CA GLU A 411 7.47 8.18 12.89
C GLU A 411 8.15 8.71 11.63
N PHE A 412 7.56 8.45 10.45
CA PHE A 412 8.08 8.98 9.19
C PHE A 412 8.19 10.50 9.19
N ALA A 413 7.15 11.21 9.65
CA ALA A 413 7.18 12.66 9.75
C ALA A 413 8.26 13.16 10.74
N ILE A 414 8.47 12.46 11.86
CA ILE A 414 9.53 12.75 12.83
C ILE A 414 10.91 12.55 12.18
N ARG A 415 11.11 11.44 11.46
CA ARG A 415 12.36 11.13 10.74
C ARG A 415 12.66 12.15 9.66
N ILE A 416 11.66 12.60 8.89
CA ILE A 416 11.83 13.69 7.93
C ILE A 416 12.26 14.99 8.61
N LYS A 417 11.75 15.29 9.82
CA LYS A 417 12.19 16.47 10.59
C LYS A 417 13.66 16.36 11.01
N GLN A 418 14.10 15.18 11.44
CA GLN A 418 15.42 14.95 12.01
C GLN A 418 16.52 14.71 10.98
N LEU A 419 16.21 13.99 9.89
CA LEU A 419 17.17 13.51 8.91
C LEU A 419 17.17 14.37 7.63
N HIS A 420 18.26 14.29 6.86
CA HIS A 420 18.36 15.02 5.58
C HIS A 420 17.78 14.18 4.43
N ILE A 421 16.45 14.21 4.29
CA ILE A 421 15.72 13.42 3.29
C ILE A 421 15.04 14.33 2.27
N ASN A 422 15.39 14.17 0.99
CA ASN A 422 14.69 14.84 -0.11
C ASN A 422 13.84 13.84 -0.88
N ILE A 423 12.60 14.20 -1.16
CA ILE A 423 11.65 13.35 -1.89
C ILE A 423 11.29 14.04 -3.20
N TYR A 424 11.48 13.35 -4.31
CA TYR A 424 11.21 13.80 -5.66
C TYR A 424 10.08 12.97 -6.24
N LEU A 425 8.99 13.62 -6.63
CA LEU A 425 7.83 12.99 -7.24
C LEU A 425 7.82 13.31 -8.73
N THR A 426 7.74 12.27 -9.55
CA THR A 426 7.65 12.42 -11.01
C THR A 426 6.51 11.63 -11.60
N GLN A 427 5.92 12.17 -12.67
CA GLN A 427 4.88 11.49 -13.44
C GLN A 427 5.38 11.30 -14.86
N PHE A 428 6.08 10.20 -15.12
CA PHE A 428 6.55 9.83 -16.45
C PHE A 428 6.47 8.32 -16.66
N ASP A 429 6.33 7.91 -17.93
CA ASP A 429 6.63 6.53 -18.33
C ASP A 429 8.08 6.17 -17.94
N ALA A 430 8.28 4.95 -17.44
CA ALA A 430 9.57 4.52 -16.93
C ALA A 430 10.70 4.59 -17.98
N LYS A 431 10.40 4.35 -19.27
CA LYS A 431 11.40 4.45 -20.36
C LYS A 431 11.77 5.90 -20.64
N ILE A 432 10.83 6.83 -20.51
CA ILE A 432 11.10 8.27 -20.65
C ILE A 432 11.91 8.76 -19.44
N LEU A 433 11.54 8.32 -18.24
CA LEU A 433 12.23 8.71 -17.00
C LEU A 433 13.70 8.28 -17.02
N THR A 434 14.00 7.02 -17.36
CA THR A 434 15.39 6.53 -17.43
C THR A 434 16.24 7.34 -18.41
N ARG A 435 15.72 7.65 -19.60
CA ARG A 435 16.40 8.56 -20.55
C ARG A 435 16.60 9.95 -19.98
N GLY A 436 15.58 10.50 -19.30
CA GLY A 436 15.65 11.80 -18.64
C GLY A 436 16.74 11.86 -17.56
N ILE A 437 16.89 10.81 -16.75
CA ILE A 437 17.93 10.70 -15.75
C ILE A 437 19.32 10.68 -16.41
N THR A 438 19.51 9.82 -17.42
CA THR A 438 20.78 9.67 -18.14
C THR A 438 21.27 10.98 -18.77
N ILE A 439 20.36 11.82 -19.25
CA ILE A 439 20.72 13.11 -19.87
C ILE A 439 20.74 14.30 -18.88
N GLY A 440 20.61 14.04 -17.57
CA GLY A 440 20.66 15.05 -16.52
C GLY A 440 19.45 15.99 -16.52
N ALA A 441 18.26 15.48 -16.85
CA ALA A 441 17.01 16.22 -16.74
C ALA A 441 16.55 16.36 -15.27
N LEU A 442 17.00 15.46 -14.40
CA LEU A 442 16.80 15.47 -12.96
C LEU A 442 18.15 15.67 -12.25
N PRO A 443 18.56 16.92 -11.93
CA PRO A 443 19.90 17.21 -11.41
C PRO A 443 20.26 16.45 -10.12
N ALA A 444 19.27 16.14 -9.27
CA ALA A 444 19.48 15.37 -8.04
C ALA A 444 19.92 13.91 -8.29
N PHE A 445 19.70 13.40 -9.49
CA PHE A 445 20.00 12.04 -9.92
C PHE A 445 20.86 12.01 -11.19
N ASP A 446 21.60 13.08 -11.45
CA ASP A 446 22.45 13.18 -12.65
C ASP A 446 23.48 12.04 -12.71
N GLY A 447 23.68 11.49 -13.90
CA GLY A 447 24.54 10.31 -14.13
C GLY A 447 24.00 8.99 -13.57
N GLY A 448 22.79 8.97 -13.00
CA GLY A 448 22.26 7.78 -12.30
C GLY A 448 22.89 7.62 -10.92
N GLN A 449 23.25 6.39 -10.53
CA GLN A 449 23.81 6.00 -9.23
C GLN A 449 22.80 5.73 -8.12
N PHE A 450 21.74 4.98 -8.41
CA PHE A 450 20.82 4.51 -7.37
C PHE A 450 21.39 3.33 -6.59
N ASP A 451 21.35 3.42 -5.27
CA ASP A 451 21.70 2.34 -4.36
C ASP A 451 20.60 1.27 -4.32
N ARG A 452 19.34 1.67 -4.50
CA ARG A 452 18.21 0.75 -4.64
C ARG A 452 17.24 1.25 -5.69
N ILE A 453 16.80 0.34 -6.56
CA ILE A 453 15.74 0.61 -7.55
C ILE A 453 14.65 -0.43 -7.37
N ASP A 454 13.48 -0.02 -6.89
CA ASP A 454 12.28 -0.84 -6.88
C ASP A 454 11.49 -0.63 -8.17
N LEU A 455 11.37 -1.71 -8.94
CA LEU A 455 10.66 -1.75 -10.21
C LEU A 455 9.24 -2.34 -10.06
N SER A 456 8.84 -2.75 -8.86
CA SER A 456 7.53 -3.34 -8.58
C SER A 456 7.20 -4.46 -9.58
N THR A 457 6.02 -4.41 -10.22
CA THR A 457 5.49 -5.39 -11.19
C THR A 457 5.91 -5.12 -12.63
N MET A 458 6.85 -4.20 -12.90
CA MET A 458 7.22 -3.84 -14.28
C MET A 458 7.71 -5.02 -15.12
N MET A 459 8.24 -6.09 -14.53
CA MET A 459 8.59 -7.30 -15.28
C MET A 459 7.38 -7.97 -15.94
N ASP A 460 6.21 -7.90 -15.31
CA ASP A 460 4.97 -8.48 -15.85
C ASP A 460 4.33 -7.57 -16.91
N GLU A 461 4.57 -6.26 -16.84
CA GLU A 461 3.94 -5.25 -17.71
C GLU A 461 4.80 -4.90 -18.93
N ALA A 462 6.09 -4.65 -18.72
CA ALA A 462 7.03 -4.19 -19.75
C ALA A 462 8.02 -5.29 -20.18
N GLY A 463 8.06 -6.41 -19.45
CA GLY A 463 9.03 -7.49 -19.66
C GLY A 463 10.37 -7.25 -18.94
N LEU A 464 11.09 -8.34 -18.70
CA LEU A 464 12.36 -8.32 -17.99
C LEU A 464 13.44 -7.55 -18.75
N GLU A 465 13.64 -7.83 -20.04
CA GLU A 465 14.69 -7.19 -20.84
C GLU A 465 14.52 -5.66 -20.90
N SER A 466 13.31 -5.19 -21.20
CA SER A 466 13.04 -3.75 -21.27
C SER A 466 13.30 -3.04 -19.94
N SER A 467 13.06 -3.72 -18.83
CA SER A 467 13.32 -3.19 -17.48
C SER A 467 14.83 -3.09 -17.22
N LEU A 468 15.58 -4.14 -17.55
CA LEU A 468 17.02 -4.20 -17.32
C LEU A 468 17.81 -3.20 -18.16
N VAL A 469 17.48 -3.06 -19.44
CA VAL A 469 18.21 -2.17 -20.36
C VAL A 469 18.13 -0.70 -19.91
N GLY A 470 16.97 -0.26 -19.40
CA GLY A 470 16.78 1.12 -18.94
C GLY A 470 17.36 1.40 -17.55
N TRP A 471 17.15 0.49 -16.61
CA TRP A 471 17.44 0.72 -15.18
C TRP A 471 18.78 0.16 -14.71
N GLY A 472 19.26 -0.93 -15.31
CA GLY A 472 20.54 -1.56 -14.95
C GLY A 472 21.75 -0.61 -14.98
N PRO A 473 21.92 0.22 -16.03
CA PRO A 473 23.00 1.20 -16.08
C PRO A 473 22.97 2.25 -14.96
N LEU A 474 21.78 2.55 -14.42
CA LEU A 474 21.57 3.58 -13.40
C LEU A 474 21.90 3.11 -11.97
N LEU A 475 22.20 1.83 -11.75
CA LEU A 475 22.65 1.32 -10.46
C LEU A 475 23.98 1.96 -10.02
N ASN A 476 24.13 2.22 -8.73
CA ASN A 476 25.36 2.75 -8.15
C ASN A 476 26.52 1.75 -8.33
N LYS A 477 27.64 2.20 -8.90
CA LYS A 477 28.84 1.38 -9.09
C LYS A 477 29.69 1.31 -7.83
N GLU A 478 29.65 2.37 -7.02
CA GLU A 478 30.49 2.54 -5.83
C GLU A 478 29.94 1.77 -4.63
N ASN A 479 28.61 1.59 -4.57
CA ASN A 479 27.99 0.77 -3.54
C ASN A 479 27.98 -0.71 -3.95
N GLN A 480 28.58 -1.57 -3.13
CA GLN A 480 28.64 -3.02 -3.38
C GLN A 480 27.27 -3.70 -3.29
N HIS A 481 26.37 -3.13 -2.50
CA HIS A 481 25.04 -3.66 -2.23
C HIS A 481 23.97 -3.11 -3.17
N ALA A 482 24.37 -2.29 -4.15
CA ALA A 482 23.41 -1.68 -5.06
C ALA A 482 22.65 -2.72 -5.89
N CYS A 483 21.32 -2.70 -5.82
CA CYS A 483 20.47 -3.67 -6.50
C CYS A 483 19.16 -3.10 -7.02
N MET A 484 18.61 -3.79 -8.01
CA MET A 484 17.23 -3.64 -8.47
C MET A 484 16.38 -4.75 -7.87
N ILE A 485 15.16 -4.42 -7.44
CA ILE A 485 14.18 -5.37 -6.94
C ILE A 485 12.98 -5.34 -7.88
N MET A 486 12.48 -6.52 -8.24
CA MET A 486 11.25 -6.66 -9.02
C MET A 486 10.44 -7.82 -8.45
N ARG A 487 9.14 -7.83 -8.74
CA ARG A 487 8.26 -8.95 -8.41
C ARG A 487 7.38 -9.33 -9.60
N SER A 488 7.13 -10.63 -9.75
CA SER A 488 6.17 -11.16 -10.70
C SER A 488 4.99 -11.77 -9.96
N GLU A 489 3.81 -11.28 -10.31
CA GLU A 489 2.50 -11.79 -9.91
C GLU A 489 1.90 -12.67 -11.03
N LYS A 490 2.46 -12.66 -12.24
CA LYS A 490 1.84 -13.31 -13.42
C LYS A 490 2.69 -14.40 -14.08
N TRP A 491 3.92 -14.67 -13.64
CA TRP A 491 4.82 -15.64 -14.29
C TRP A 491 4.16 -17.02 -14.49
N TYR A 492 3.39 -17.49 -13.51
CA TYR A 492 2.77 -18.82 -13.54
C TYR A 492 1.60 -18.95 -14.53
N ILE A 493 1.07 -17.85 -15.09
CA ILE A 493 -0.04 -17.88 -16.06
C ILE A 493 0.41 -18.58 -17.35
N THR A 494 1.68 -18.40 -17.72
CA THR A 494 2.26 -18.94 -18.96
C THR A 494 3.01 -20.25 -18.76
N GLN A 495 3.09 -20.76 -17.52
CA GLN A 495 3.83 -21.98 -17.17
C GLN A 495 2.86 -23.10 -16.77
N PRO A 496 2.55 -24.05 -17.67
CA PRO A 496 1.71 -25.19 -17.35
C PRO A 496 2.27 -25.98 -16.15
N LYS A 497 1.41 -26.41 -15.22
CA LYS A 497 1.77 -27.18 -14.01
C LYS A 497 2.58 -26.40 -12.97
N ALA A 498 2.80 -25.09 -13.15
CA ALA A 498 3.51 -24.26 -12.19
C ALA A 498 2.75 -24.00 -10.89
N THR A 499 1.45 -24.31 -10.85
CA THR A 499 0.61 -24.20 -9.64
C THR A 499 -0.07 -25.53 -9.33
N ALA A 500 -0.42 -25.73 -8.06
CA ALA A 500 -1.22 -26.83 -7.55
C ALA A 500 -2.47 -27.05 -8.43
N ARG A 501 -3.19 -25.98 -8.75
CA ARG A 501 -4.41 -26.02 -9.58
C ARG A 501 -4.16 -26.59 -10.98
N THR A 502 -3.02 -26.27 -11.58
CA THR A 502 -2.70 -26.69 -12.96
C THR A 502 -1.91 -28.00 -13.00
N ASN A 503 -1.57 -28.56 -11.83
CA ASN A 503 -0.86 -29.82 -11.73
C ASN A 503 -1.87 -31.00 -11.66
N PRO A 504 -1.96 -31.83 -12.71
CA PRO A 504 -2.96 -32.90 -12.78
C PRO A 504 -2.76 -34.00 -11.73
N ARG A 505 -1.59 -34.06 -11.08
CA ARG A 505 -1.24 -35.07 -10.06
C ARG A 505 -1.38 -34.55 -8.64
N ILE A 506 -1.82 -33.30 -8.42
CA ILE A 506 -1.82 -32.70 -7.08
C ILE A 506 -2.72 -33.45 -6.10
N LEU A 507 -3.90 -33.89 -6.56
CA LEU A 507 -4.86 -34.62 -5.72
C LEU A 507 -4.34 -36.01 -5.34
N ASP A 508 -3.62 -36.66 -6.24
CA ASP A 508 -2.96 -37.95 -5.97
C ASP A 508 -1.81 -37.80 -4.97
N LEU A 509 -1.02 -36.73 -5.09
CA LEU A 509 0.06 -36.41 -4.16
C LEU A 509 -0.49 -36.11 -2.75
N LEU A 510 -1.60 -35.38 -2.66
CA LEU A 510 -2.29 -35.13 -1.40
C LEU A 510 -2.84 -36.41 -0.79
N ARG A 511 -3.48 -37.25 -1.60
CA ARG A 511 -4.02 -38.54 -1.14
C ARG A 511 -2.91 -39.40 -0.52
N ARG A 512 -1.78 -39.55 -1.21
CA ARG A 512 -0.61 -40.32 -0.73
C ARG A 512 -0.01 -39.74 0.56
N LYS A 513 0.10 -38.41 0.67
CA LYS A 513 0.64 -37.75 1.88
C LYS A 513 -0.28 -37.86 3.10
N TYR A 514 -1.59 -37.95 2.90
CA TYR A 514 -2.56 -38.08 3.99
C TYR A 514 -2.88 -39.54 4.35
N GLU A 515 -2.65 -40.48 3.44
CA GLU A 515 -2.73 -41.92 3.74
C GLU A 515 -1.75 -42.36 4.84
N SER A 516 -0.68 -41.60 5.08
CA SER A 516 0.28 -41.83 6.17
C SER A 516 -0.10 -41.19 7.52
N ILE A 517 -1.20 -40.43 7.62
CA ILE A 517 -1.64 -39.74 8.85
C ILE A 517 -2.96 -40.37 9.37
N PRO A 518 -2.94 -41.18 10.45
CA PRO A 518 -4.09 -41.97 10.87
C PRO A 518 -5.33 -41.16 11.32
N LEU A 519 -5.11 -39.99 11.92
CA LEU A 519 -6.14 -39.30 12.73
C LEU A 519 -7.22 -38.51 11.96
N LYS A 520 -7.16 -38.40 10.63
CA LYS A 520 -8.14 -37.60 9.85
C LYS A 520 -8.60 -38.22 8.53
N ARG A 521 -8.37 -39.52 8.33
CA ARG A 521 -8.58 -40.20 7.05
C ARG A 521 -10.00 -40.06 6.51
N ALA A 522 -11.03 -40.33 7.32
CA ALA A 522 -12.44 -40.28 6.88
C ALA A 522 -12.89 -38.88 6.43
N THR A 523 -12.53 -37.83 7.18
CA THR A 523 -12.89 -36.44 6.84
C THR A 523 -12.15 -35.95 5.60
N PHE A 524 -10.88 -36.34 5.44
CA PHE A 524 -10.05 -35.95 4.30
C PHE A 524 -10.49 -36.67 3.02
N THR A 525 -10.79 -37.97 3.09
CA THR A 525 -11.33 -38.72 1.95
C THR A 525 -12.67 -38.12 1.49
N LYS A 526 -13.58 -37.78 2.41
CA LYS A 526 -14.86 -37.12 2.09
C LYS A 526 -14.67 -35.73 1.45
N LEU A 527 -13.59 -35.03 1.78
CA LEU A 527 -13.26 -33.71 1.22
C LEU A 527 -12.66 -33.83 -0.18
N LEU A 528 -11.81 -34.83 -0.43
CA LEU A 528 -11.22 -35.10 -1.76
C LEU A 528 -12.20 -35.72 -2.76
N THR A 529 -13.31 -36.30 -2.30
CA THR A 529 -14.39 -36.79 -3.18
C THR A 529 -15.34 -35.68 -3.64
N GLN A 530 -15.16 -34.44 -3.16
CA GLN A 530 -15.96 -33.30 -3.59
C GLN A 530 -15.52 -32.83 -4.98
N ASP A 531 -16.44 -32.26 -5.76
CA ASP A 531 -16.12 -31.56 -7.01
C ASP A 531 -15.11 -30.42 -6.72
N MET A 532 -14.19 -30.15 -7.65
CA MET A 532 -13.28 -28.99 -7.61
C MET A 532 -14.04 -27.66 -7.56
N ARG A 533 -15.32 -27.66 -7.93
CA ARG A 533 -16.26 -26.53 -7.70
C ARG A 533 -16.61 -26.32 -6.22
N SER A 534 -16.34 -27.27 -5.33
CA SER A 534 -16.51 -27.09 -3.88
C SER A 534 -15.59 -25.96 -3.40
N PRO A 535 -16.13 -24.89 -2.79
CA PRO A 535 -15.30 -23.79 -2.28
C PRO A 535 -14.27 -24.25 -1.23
N VAL A 536 -14.58 -25.32 -0.49
CA VAL A 536 -13.69 -25.89 0.53
C VAL A 536 -12.49 -26.59 -0.13
N LEU A 537 -12.75 -27.45 -1.12
CA LEU A 537 -11.68 -28.14 -1.85
C LEU A 537 -10.87 -27.16 -2.70
N TYR A 538 -11.53 -26.19 -3.35
CA TYR A 538 -10.87 -25.13 -4.10
C TYR A 538 -9.87 -24.34 -3.24
N ARG A 539 -10.30 -23.87 -2.06
CA ARG A 539 -9.41 -23.15 -1.12
C ARG A 539 -8.27 -24.02 -0.63
N LEU A 540 -8.53 -25.29 -0.33
CA LEU A 540 -7.48 -26.22 0.06
C LEU A 540 -6.43 -26.35 -1.04
N VAL A 541 -6.84 -26.67 -2.27
CA VAL A 541 -5.93 -26.84 -3.41
C VAL A 541 -5.15 -25.55 -3.68
N HIS A 542 -5.83 -24.40 -3.65
CA HIS A 542 -5.18 -23.10 -3.82
C HIS A 542 -4.11 -22.87 -2.74
N SER A 543 -4.40 -23.16 -1.46
CA SER A 543 -3.44 -22.99 -0.36
C SER A 543 -2.18 -23.86 -0.44
N LEU A 544 -2.20 -24.92 -1.25
CA LEU A 544 -1.03 -25.79 -1.42
C LEU A 544 0.11 -25.09 -2.13
N ASP A 545 -0.18 -24.09 -2.98
CA ASP A 545 0.85 -23.33 -3.69
C ASP A 545 1.87 -22.69 -2.74
N VAL A 546 1.49 -22.41 -1.49
CA VAL A 546 2.43 -21.96 -0.45
C VAL A 546 3.53 -22.99 -0.19
N PHE A 547 3.14 -24.26 -0.12
CA PHE A 547 3.99 -25.38 0.29
C PHE A 547 4.58 -26.17 -0.89
N LEU A 548 4.45 -25.63 -2.11
CA LEU A 548 5.11 -26.17 -3.29
C LEU A 548 6.38 -25.37 -3.60
N ASP A 549 7.43 -26.09 -3.93
CA ASP A 549 8.66 -25.50 -4.46
C ASP A 549 8.45 -25.19 -5.95
N HIS A 550 8.28 -23.92 -6.27
CA HIS A 550 8.20 -23.44 -7.65
C HIS A 550 9.51 -22.85 -8.18
N GLU A 551 10.64 -23.04 -7.48
CA GLU A 551 11.91 -22.41 -7.85
C GLU A 551 12.37 -22.85 -9.25
N SER A 552 12.29 -24.15 -9.58
CA SER A 552 12.68 -24.65 -10.90
C SER A 552 11.81 -24.10 -12.03
N ALA A 553 10.49 -24.12 -11.87
CA ALA A 553 9.54 -23.59 -12.85
C ALA A 553 9.72 -22.07 -13.06
N PHE A 554 10.03 -21.33 -12.00
CA PHE A 554 10.31 -19.91 -12.11
C PHE A 554 11.63 -19.62 -12.83
N HIS A 555 12.69 -20.42 -12.59
CA HIS A 555 13.93 -20.29 -13.36
C HIS A 555 13.74 -20.60 -14.84
N GLU A 556 12.94 -21.61 -15.18
CA GLU A 556 12.59 -21.92 -16.57
C GLU A 556 11.85 -20.74 -17.23
N TYR A 557 10.90 -20.12 -16.52
CA TYR A 557 10.25 -18.89 -16.97
C TYR A 557 11.25 -17.76 -17.26
N LEU A 558 12.22 -17.52 -16.36
CA LEU A 558 13.25 -16.51 -16.58
C LEU A 558 14.15 -16.84 -17.80
N GLN A 559 14.47 -18.12 -18.02
CA GLN A 559 15.25 -18.56 -19.17
C GLN A 559 14.50 -18.36 -20.49
N GLN A 560 13.19 -18.64 -20.53
CA GLN A 560 12.34 -18.38 -21.69
C GLN A 560 12.27 -16.88 -22.06
N GLN A 561 12.55 -15.99 -21.10
CA GLN A 561 12.66 -14.54 -21.31
C GLN A 561 14.09 -14.10 -21.73
N ASN A 562 14.97 -15.04 -22.11
CA ASN A 562 16.38 -14.79 -22.46
C ASN A 562 17.18 -14.03 -21.37
N SER A 563 16.80 -14.20 -20.10
CA SER A 563 17.38 -13.44 -18.98
C SER A 563 18.90 -13.55 -18.90
N ASP A 564 19.47 -14.75 -19.07
CA ASP A 564 20.92 -14.99 -18.98
C ASP A 564 21.72 -14.19 -20.01
N VAL A 565 21.21 -14.10 -21.25
CA VAL A 565 21.85 -13.36 -22.34
C VAL A 565 21.83 -11.85 -22.06
N VAL A 566 20.67 -11.35 -21.61
CA VAL A 566 20.47 -9.92 -21.30
C VAL A 566 21.32 -9.50 -20.09
N LEU A 567 21.31 -10.30 -19.02
CA LEU A 567 22.10 -10.06 -17.82
C LEU A 567 23.60 -9.99 -18.15
N LYS A 568 24.12 -10.98 -18.89
CA LYS A 568 25.53 -10.99 -19.32
C LYS A 568 25.88 -9.77 -20.19
N LYS A 569 25.02 -9.43 -21.16
CA LYS A 569 25.20 -8.26 -22.03
C LYS A 569 25.29 -6.94 -21.24
N LEU A 570 24.50 -6.82 -20.17
CA LEU A 570 24.44 -5.62 -19.32
C LEU A 570 25.43 -5.66 -18.15
N ARG A 571 26.24 -6.72 -18.00
CA ARG A 571 27.12 -6.96 -16.85
C ARG A 571 26.34 -6.93 -15.53
N LEU A 572 25.21 -7.60 -15.52
CA LEU A 572 24.33 -7.79 -14.37
C LEU A 572 24.25 -9.28 -14.04
N ARG A 573 23.86 -9.61 -12.81
CA ARG A 573 23.55 -10.97 -12.39
C ARG A 573 22.37 -11.00 -11.44
N LEU A 574 21.62 -12.10 -11.48
CA LEU A 574 20.61 -12.40 -10.47
C LEU A 574 21.31 -12.74 -9.14
N ARG A 575 20.83 -12.18 -8.03
CA ARG A 575 21.30 -12.56 -6.70
C ARG A 575 20.86 -13.98 -6.38
N LYS A 576 21.81 -14.82 -5.97
CA LYS A 576 21.50 -16.17 -5.46
C LYS A 576 20.82 -16.10 -4.10
N THR A 577 21.35 -15.23 -3.24
CA THR A 577 20.85 -14.93 -1.89
C THR A 577 20.31 -13.52 -1.89
N HIS A 578 19.04 -13.38 -1.55
CA HIS A 578 18.37 -12.08 -1.44
C HIS A 578 18.77 -11.38 -0.15
N GLN A 579 18.87 -10.06 -0.20
CA GLN A 579 19.25 -9.20 0.94
C GLN A 579 18.25 -8.07 1.19
N VAL A 580 17.21 -7.93 0.38
CA VAL A 580 16.17 -6.91 0.54
C VAL A 580 14.81 -7.53 0.83
N HIS A 581 14.42 -8.53 0.04
CA HIS A 581 13.18 -9.26 0.28
C HIS A 581 13.35 -10.74 -0.07
N PRO A 582 12.84 -11.69 0.73
CA PRO A 582 12.90 -13.11 0.40
C PRO A 582 12.28 -13.40 -0.97
N LYS A 583 12.71 -14.49 -1.63
CA LYS A 583 12.21 -14.90 -2.97
C LYS A 583 10.69 -15.07 -3.04
N ARG A 584 10.01 -15.26 -1.91
CA ARG A 584 8.55 -15.30 -1.76
C ARG A 584 8.13 -14.96 -0.34
N TYR A 585 6.83 -14.75 -0.14
CA TYR A 585 6.23 -14.52 1.17
C TYR A 585 6.33 -15.74 2.11
N GLY A 586 6.33 -15.46 3.42
CA GLY A 586 6.36 -16.47 4.48
C GLY A 586 7.73 -17.10 4.73
N ILE A 587 8.81 -16.51 4.19
CA ILE A 587 10.18 -16.93 4.43
C ILE A 587 10.96 -15.79 5.07
N PRO A 588 11.62 -16.01 6.22
CA PRO A 588 12.52 -15.01 6.79
C PRO A 588 13.72 -14.74 5.87
N LEU A 589 14.16 -13.48 5.80
CA LEU A 589 15.32 -13.09 5.00
C LEU A 589 16.62 -13.80 5.46
N ASP A 590 16.73 -14.10 6.76
CA ASP A 590 17.86 -14.79 7.38
C ASP A 590 17.98 -16.27 7.00
N LEU A 591 16.98 -16.83 6.31
CA LEU A 591 16.96 -18.24 5.89
C LEU A 591 16.92 -18.36 4.36
N PRO A 592 17.96 -17.89 3.64
CA PRO A 592 17.91 -17.74 2.19
C PRO A 592 17.87 -19.06 1.41
N ASN A 593 18.33 -20.16 2.00
CA ASN A 593 18.30 -21.49 1.40
C ASN A 593 16.92 -22.16 1.51
N ARG A 594 15.99 -21.55 2.27
CA ARG A 594 14.68 -22.13 2.53
C ARG A 594 13.81 -22.03 1.28
N LYS A 595 13.38 -23.19 0.79
CA LYS A 595 12.53 -23.33 -0.41
C LYS A 595 11.05 -23.54 -0.15
N VAL A 596 10.66 -23.68 1.12
CA VAL A 596 9.33 -23.78 1.76
C VAL A 596 8.98 -22.71 2.79
N PRO A 597 7.82 -22.04 2.85
CA PRO A 597 7.40 -21.37 4.09
C PRO A 597 7.13 -22.43 5.17
N GLU A 598 7.73 -22.28 6.36
CA GLU A 598 7.40 -23.05 7.56
C GLU A 598 6.62 -22.14 8.49
N VAL A 599 5.33 -21.97 8.19
CA VAL A 599 4.46 -21.03 8.90
C VAL A 599 3.49 -21.79 9.80
N SER A 600 3.30 -21.27 11.01
CA SER A 600 2.22 -21.66 11.90
C SER A 600 0.86 -21.32 11.29
N ARG A 601 -0.21 -21.86 11.90
CA ARG A 601 -1.58 -21.53 11.47
C ARG A 601 -1.89 -20.04 11.60
N GLU A 602 -1.37 -19.39 12.63
CA GLU A 602 -1.56 -17.95 12.86
C GLU A 602 -0.81 -17.12 11.82
N GLU A 603 0.45 -17.46 11.54
CA GLU A 603 1.24 -16.77 10.50
C GLU A 603 0.63 -16.97 9.11
N PHE A 604 0.16 -18.19 8.80
CA PHE A 604 -0.56 -18.44 7.55
C PHE A 604 -1.79 -17.54 7.42
N TYR A 605 -2.57 -17.42 8.51
CA TYR A 605 -3.74 -16.57 8.54
C TYR A 605 -3.38 -15.09 8.34
N ASN A 606 -2.35 -14.60 9.04
CA ASN A 606 -1.91 -13.21 8.97
C ASN A 606 -1.36 -12.85 7.59
N ILE A 607 -0.44 -13.67 7.04
CA ILE A 607 0.25 -13.37 5.78
C ILE A 607 -0.70 -13.53 4.58
N PHE A 608 -1.38 -14.67 4.50
CA PHE A 608 -2.08 -15.06 3.28
C PHE A 608 -3.58 -14.80 3.31
N THR A 609 -4.21 -14.83 4.49
CA THR A 609 -5.68 -14.66 4.59
C THR A 609 -6.04 -13.21 4.87
N LEU A 610 -5.49 -12.59 5.91
CA LEU A 610 -5.68 -11.18 6.23
C LEU A 610 -4.85 -10.26 5.34
N GLY A 611 -3.55 -10.53 5.22
CA GLY A 611 -2.62 -9.76 4.39
C GLY A 611 -2.80 -10.00 2.90
N GLY A 612 -3.51 -11.06 2.50
CA GLY A 612 -3.86 -11.32 1.11
C GLY A 612 -2.66 -11.55 0.19
N ALA A 613 -1.49 -11.92 0.72
CA ALA A 613 -0.32 -12.26 -0.08
C ALA A 613 -0.65 -13.41 -1.04
N GLU A 614 -0.32 -13.25 -2.32
CA GLU A 614 -0.54 -14.29 -3.31
C GLU A 614 0.58 -15.34 -3.28
N PHE A 615 0.18 -16.61 -3.31
CA PHE A 615 1.08 -17.75 -3.10
C PHE A 615 2.19 -17.88 -4.16
N PRO A 616 1.90 -17.74 -5.47
CA PRO A 616 2.91 -17.97 -6.48
C PRO A 616 3.86 -16.78 -6.66
N VAL A 617 3.60 -15.62 -6.06
CA VAL A 617 4.41 -14.40 -6.27
C VAL A 617 5.89 -14.69 -6.04
N ARG A 618 6.72 -14.14 -6.93
CA ARG A 618 8.18 -14.29 -6.88
C ARG A 618 8.86 -12.93 -6.92
N PHE A 619 9.85 -12.77 -6.06
CA PHE A 619 10.73 -11.61 -6.04
C PHE A 619 12.04 -11.98 -6.72
N VAL A 620 12.66 -10.99 -7.38
CA VAL A 620 14.01 -11.10 -7.96
C VAL A 620 14.83 -9.90 -7.52
N GLU A 621 16.08 -10.15 -7.15
CA GLU A 621 17.08 -9.10 -6.91
C GLU A 621 18.20 -9.21 -7.93
N ILE A 622 18.54 -8.09 -8.56
CA ILE A 622 19.52 -8.04 -9.65
C ILE A 622 20.57 -7.00 -9.30
N GLU A 623 21.84 -7.38 -9.42
CA GLU A 623 22.98 -6.52 -9.11
C GLU A 623 24.03 -6.55 -10.21
N LYS A 624 25.05 -5.71 -10.09
CA LYS A 624 26.16 -5.71 -11.06
C LYS A 624 27.01 -6.96 -10.92
N ASP A 625 27.37 -7.53 -12.05
CA ASP A 625 28.36 -8.59 -12.11
C ASP A 625 29.76 -7.98 -12.01
N ARG A 626 30.52 -8.40 -11.00
CA ARG A 626 31.84 -7.85 -10.65
C ARG A 626 32.97 -8.86 -10.86
N ALA A 627 32.68 -10.01 -11.46
CA ALA A 627 33.59 -11.15 -11.52
C ALA A 627 34.85 -10.96 -12.39
N GLU A 628 35.16 -9.77 -12.93
CA GLU A 628 36.31 -9.57 -13.82
C GLU A 628 37.44 -8.66 -13.28
N VAL A 629 37.36 -8.09 -12.07
CA VAL A 629 38.41 -7.16 -11.57
C VAL A 629 39.54 -7.87 -10.80
N ALA A 630 39.40 -9.16 -10.47
CA ALA A 630 40.42 -9.89 -9.69
C ALA A 630 41.54 -10.56 -10.51
N GLY A 631 41.56 -10.41 -11.84
CA GLY A 631 42.50 -11.12 -12.73
C GLY A 631 43.66 -10.29 -13.30
N GLY A 632 43.88 -9.05 -12.83
CA GLY A 632 44.79 -8.09 -13.46
C GLY A 632 45.79 -7.46 -12.51
N CYS A 633 46.48 -8.26 -11.68
CA CYS A 633 47.77 -7.94 -11.06
C CYS A 633 48.30 -9.23 -10.41
N SER A 634 49.02 -10.02 -11.19
CA SER A 634 49.98 -11.01 -10.70
C SER A 634 51.27 -10.85 -11.49
#